data_AF-A0A3R9LT85-F1
#
_entry.id   AF-A0A3R9LT85-F1
#
_cell.length_a   1.000
_cell.length_b   1.000
_cell.length_c   1.000
_cell.angle_alpha   90.00
_cell.angle_beta   90.00
_cell.angle_gamma   90.00
#
_symmetry.space_group_name_H-M   'P 1'
#
loop_
_entity.id
_entity.type
_entity.pdbx_description
1 polymer ?
#
loop_
_entity_poly.entity_id
_entity_poly.type
_entity_poly.pdbx_seq_one_letter_code
_entity_poly.pdbx_strand_id
1 'polypeptide(L)' 'MALSNQKVPFETLLMASTLDRLSTLLWFKTKDGQKGANRPTMIAQKLIGEEKERDEMVFSSGEEFEAYRQRILAEVGGEK' A
#
# COMPACT_ATOMS: atom_id res chain seq x y z
N MET A 1 7.29 -26.64 11.88
CA MET A 1 8.46 -26.04 11.18
C MET A 1 8.72 -24.68 11.81
N ALA A 2 9.93 -24.38 12.25
CA ALA A 2 10.28 -23.06 12.78
C ALA A 2 11.03 -22.29 11.69
N LEU A 3 10.41 -21.26 11.13
CA LEU A 3 11.11 -20.27 10.31
C LEU A 3 11.81 -19.31 11.29
N SER A 4 13.14 -19.23 11.24
CA SER A 4 13.92 -18.41 12.17
C SER A 4 13.53 -16.93 12.08
N ASN A 5 13.47 -16.24 13.24
CA ASN A 5 13.13 -14.82 13.40
C ASN A 5 11.66 -14.40 13.14
N GLN A 6 10.70 -15.32 13.15
CA GLN A 6 9.28 -14.93 13.14
C GLN A 6 8.84 -14.34 14.48
N LYS A 7 8.20 -13.16 14.46
CA LYS A 7 7.60 -12.51 15.65
C LYS A 7 6.31 -13.19 16.13
N VAL A 8 5.71 -14.01 15.27
CA VAL A 8 4.44 -14.70 15.53
C VAL A 8 4.53 -16.17 15.13
N PRO A 9 3.65 -17.05 15.66
CA PRO A 9 3.60 -18.45 15.24
C PRO A 9 3.38 -18.62 13.74
N PHE A 10 3.96 -19.68 13.17
CA PHE A 10 3.87 -19.96 11.73
C PHE A 10 2.41 -20.11 11.26
N GLU A 11 1.59 -20.79 12.06
CA GLU A 11 0.17 -21.00 11.79
C GLU A 11 -0.58 -19.67 11.73
N THR A 12 -0.24 -18.72 12.61
CA THR A 12 -0.77 -17.35 12.57
C THR A 12 -0.37 -16.64 11.28
N LEU A 13 0.88 -16.77 10.84
CA LEU A 13 1.34 -16.17 9.59
C LEU A 13 0.64 -16.80 8.37
N LEU A 14 0.43 -18.11 8.38
CA LEU A 14 -0.29 -18.84 7.33
C LEU A 14 -1.76 -18.40 7.24
N MET A 15 -2.43 -18.26 8.37
CA MET A 15 -3.81 -17.75 8.43
C MET A 15 -3.89 -16.31 7.92
N ALA A 16 -2.98 -15.43 8.37
CA ALA A 16 -2.93 -14.04 7.91
C ALA A 16 -2.70 -13.96 6.40
N SER A 17 -1.78 -14.76 5.87
CA SER A 17 -1.48 -14.81 4.43
C SER A 17 -2.68 -15.30 3.60
N THR A 18 -3.46 -16.23 4.17
CA THR A 18 -4.68 -16.76 3.54
C THR A 18 -5.78 -15.70 3.51
N LEU A 19 -6.01 -15.03 4.65
CA LEU A 19 -6.96 -13.92 4.76
C LEU A 19 -6.62 -12.80 3.77
N ASP A 20 -5.36 -12.36 3.74
CA ASP A 20 -4.88 -11.32 2.83
C ASP A 20 -5.18 -11.63 1.36
N ARG A 21 -4.93 -12.89 0.93
CA ARG A 21 -5.21 -13.35 -0.44
C ARG A 21 -6.70 -13.34 -0.74
N LEU A 22 -7.54 -13.84 0.18
CA LEU A 22 -8.99 -13.87 0.02
C LEU A 22 -9.59 -12.47 -0.02
N SER A 23 -9.22 -11.60 0.91
CA SER A 23 -9.67 -10.21 0.96
C SER A 23 -9.27 -9.45 -0.31
N THR A 24 -8.07 -9.68 -0.83
CA THR A 24 -7.61 -9.08 -2.08
C THR A 24 -8.41 -9.57 -3.29
N LEU A 25 -8.66 -10.89 -3.39
CA LEU A 25 -9.47 -11.46 -4.47
C LEU A 25 -10.90 -10.93 -4.47
N LEU A 26 -11.52 -10.80 -3.29
CA LEU A 26 -12.85 -10.22 -3.15
C LEU A 26 -12.83 -8.73 -3.52
N TRP A 27 -11.82 -7.98 -3.05
CA TRP A 27 -11.67 -6.56 -3.34
C TRP A 27 -11.56 -6.29 -4.84
N PHE A 28 -10.82 -7.10 -5.62
CA PHE A 28 -10.75 -6.96 -7.08
C PHE A 28 -12.11 -7.03 -7.79
N LYS A 29 -13.13 -7.62 -7.17
CA LYS A 29 -14.50 -7.71 -7.71
C LYS A 29 -15.37 -6.52 -7.31
N THR A 30 -14.85 -5.57 -6.54
CA THR A 30 -15.57 -4.36 -6.10
C THR A 30 -15.32 -3.17 -7.03
N LYS A 31 -16.17 -2.14 -6.95
CA LYS A 31 -15.96 -0.86 -7.66
C LYS A 31 -14.64 -0.19 -7.25
N ASP A 32 -14.30 -0.27 -5.98
CA ASP A 32 -13.05 0.30 -5.44
C ASP A 32 -11.84 -0.46 -5.98
N GLY A 33 -11.91 -1.79 -6.03
CA GLY A 33 -10.86 -2.63 -6.62
C GLY A 33 -10.61 -2.36 -8.09
N GLN A 34 -11.66 -2.13 -8.87
CA GLN A 34 -11.53 -1.73 -10.28
C GLN A 34 -10.85 -0.36 -10.45
N LYS A 35 -10.96 0.52 -9.45
CA LYS A 35 -10.35 1.86 -9.45
C LYS A 35 -9.03 1.93 -8.68
N GLY A 36 -8.56 0.81 -8.11
CA GLY A 36 -7.38 0.78 -7.26
C GLY A 36 -7.53 1.51 -5.92
N ALA A 37 -8.75 1.81 -5.48
CA ALA A 37 -9.03 2.54 -4.24
C ALA A 37 -9.26 1.59 -3.06
N ASN A 38 -9.02 2.05 -1.84
CA ASN A 38 -9.36 1.34 -0.59
C ASN A 38 -8.88 -0.12 -0.53
N ARG A 39 -7.64 -0.38 -0.99
CA ARG A 39 -7.06 -1.73 -0.96
C ARG A 39 -6.99 -2.26 0.48
N PRO A 40 -7.40 -3.52 0.74
CA PRO A 40 -7.27 -4.14 2.05
C PRO A 40 -5.82 -4.10 2.55
N THR A 41 -5.67 -3.89 3.85
CA THR A 41 -4.37 -3.95 4.51
C THR A 41 -3.86 -5.39 4.56
N MET A 42 -2.57 -5.59 4.25
CA MET A 42 -1.92 -6.90 4.29
C MET A 42 -1.43 -7.20 5.70
N ILE A 43 -2.14 -8.06 6.42
CA ILE A 43 -1.84 -8.42 7.81
C ILE A 43 -0.54 -9.22 7.89
N ALA A 44 -0.29 -10.15 6.96
CA ALA A 44 0.91 -10.97 6.98
C ALA A 44 2.19 -10.12 6.88
N GLN A 45 2.19 -9.07 6.05
CA GLN A 45 3.31 -8.13 5.94
C GLN A 45 3.56 -7.38 7.25
N LYS A 46 2.50 -6.91 7.91
CA LYS A 46 2.61 -6.24 9.21
C LYS A 46 3.18 -7.14 10.30
N LEU A 47 2.79 -8.42 10.30
CA LEU A 47 3.29 -9.39 11.28
C LEU A 47 4.78 -9.72 11.09
N ILE A 48 5.29 -9.66 9.85
CA ILE A 48 6.73 -9.84 9.55
C ILE A 48 7.52 -8.56 9.87
N GLY A 49 6.87 -7.41 10.01
CA GLY A 49 7.52 -6.13 10.29
C GLY A 49 8.17 -5.50 9.07
N GLU A 50 7.77 -5.91 7.86
CA GLU A 50 8.14 -5.28 6.60
C GLU A 50 7.09 -4.21 6.23
N GLU A 51 6.88 -3.20 7.08
CA GLU A 51 6.30 -1.97 6.56
C GLU A 51 7.42 -1.25 5.82
N LYS A 52 7.44 -1.39 4.49
CA LYS A 52 8.22 -0.48 3.66
C LYS A 52 7.68 0.92 3.94
N GLU A 53 8.56 1.79 4.44
CA GLU A 53 8.28 3.22 4.44
C GLU A 53 7.87 3.59 3.01
N ARG A 54 6.69 4.18 2.89
CA ARG A 54 6.24 4.70 1.61
C ARG A 54 7.09 5.93 1.36
N ASP A 55 7.80 5.93 0.25
CA ASP A 55 8.49 7.12 -0.26
C ASP A 55 7.44 8.06 -0.89
N GLU A 56 6.48 8.48 -0.07
CA GLU A 56 5.37 9.33 -0.45
C GLU A 56 5.63 10.75 0.03
N MET A 57 5.61 11.70 -0.90
CA MET A 57 5.72 13.11 -0.57
C MET A 57 4.38 13.58 0.02
N VAL A 58 4.39 13.96 1.29
CA VAL A 58 3.22 14.46 2.01
C VAL A 58 3.26 15.99 2.02
N PHE A 59 2.14 16.62 1.68
CA PHE A 59 1.99 18.07 1.70
C PHE A 59 1.17 18.51 2.90
N SER A 60 1.57 19.62 3.51
CA SER A 60 0.87 20.22 4.66
C SER A 60 -0.39 20.99 4.25
N SER A 61 -0.52 21.34 2.96
CA SER A 61 -1.67 22.06 2.41
C SER A 61 -1.88 21.78 0.91
N GLY A 62 -3.08 22.10 0.41
CA GLY A 62 -3.38 22.02 -1.02
C GLY A 62 -2.57 23.00 -1.88
N GLU A 63 -2.18 24.15 -1.33
CA GLU A 63 -1.35 25.13 -2.03
C GLU A 63 0.07 24.60 -2.28
N GLU A 64 0.65 23.93 -1.28
CA GLU A 64 1.97 23.29 -1.38
C GLU A 64 1.97 22.18 -2.44
N PHE A 65 0.90 21.38 -2.48
CA PHE A 65 0.70 20.36 -3.51
C PHE A 65 0.63 20.98 -4.91
N GLU A 66 -0.19 22.01 -5.11
CA GLU A 66 -0.34 22.64 -6.43
C GLU A 66 0.97 23.28 -6.90
N ALA A 67 1.71 23.96 -6.02
CA ALA A 67 3.01 24.52 -6.37
C ALA A 67 4.00 23.43 -6.82
N TYR A 68 4.03 22.30 -6.12
CA TYR A 68 4.89 21.17 -6.50
C TYR A 68 4.45 20.50 -7.81
N ARG A 69 3.13 20.33 -7.99
CA ARG A 69 2.54 19.81 -9.24
C ARG A 69 2.92 20.67 -10.45
N GLN A 70 2.85 22.00 -10.33
CA GLN A 70 3.23 22.91 -11.42
C GLN A 70 4.72 22.80 -11.78
N ARG A 71 5.61 22.60 -10.80
CA ARG A 71 7.03 22.35 -11.06
C ARG A 71 7.26 21.08 -11.87
N ILE A 72 6.62 19.97 -11.46
CA ILE A 72 6.72 18.71 -12.19
C ILE A 72 6.22 18.86 -13.64
N LEU A 73 5.08 19.52 -13.83
CA LEU A 73 4.52 19.71 -15.17
C LEU A 73 5.44 20.56 -16.07
N ALA A 74 6.11 21.57 -15.50
CA ALA A 74 7.11 22.37 -16.21
C ALA A 74 8.36 21.56 -16.58
N GLU A 75 8.84 20.68 -15.69
CA GLU A 75 10.00 19.82 -15.94
C GLU A 75 9.73 18.69 -16.95
N VAL A 76 8.52 18.13 -16.93
CA VAL A 76 8.12 17.04 -17.84
C VAL A 76 7.72 17.55 -19.23
N GLY A 77 7.71 18.88 -19.43
CA GLY A 77 7.43 19.49 -20.73
C GLY A 77 5.96 19.47 -21.12
N GLY A 78 5.05 19.54 -20.13
CA GLY A 78 3.63 19.73 -20.40
C GLY A 78 3.40 21.08 -21.06
N GLU A 79 3.16 21.07 -22.37
CA GLU A 79 2.81 22.26 -23.15
C GLU A 79 1.63 23.01 -22.49
N LYS A 80 1.75 24.34 -22.48
CA LYS A 80 0.69 25.27 -22.08
C LYS A 80 -0.46 25.28 -23.07
#